data_AF-D4B1E6-F1
#
_entry.id   AF-D4B1E6-F1
#
_cell.length_a   1.000
_cell.length_b   1.000
_cell.length_c   1.000
_cell.angle_alpha   90.00
_cell.angle_beta   90.00
_cell.angle_gamma   90.00
#
_symmetry.space_group_name_H-M   'P 1'
#
loop_
_entity.id
_entity.type
_entity.pdbx_description
1 polymer ?
#
loop_
_entity_poly.entity_id
_entity_poly.type
_entity_poly.pdbx_seq_one_letter_code
_entity_poly.pdbx_strand_id
1 'polypeptide(L)'
;MAHTESSLHQKKYPPDSNLKTARESRTSASRNRPHRPPRALFSLPPGHLDSERTLVKMKLNVSYPANGSQKLIEIDDDRKLRPFMEKRMGTEVAGDSLGDEFKGYVFRITGGNDKQVLLPHRTRLLLSDGHSCYRPRRTGERKRKSVRGAITGLDLSVLALSIVKQGEGELPGLTDVVNPKRLGPKRATKIRSFFGLDKKDDVRKFVIRRTVTPKGEGKKEYTKAPKIQRLVTPQRLQRKRHRMALKRRRSEASKEAANEYAKMLASRVHEEKAKRDELRKRRASSMRK
;
A
#
# COMPACT_ATOMS: atom_id res chain seq x y z
N MET A 1 -47.89 -11.33 48.46
CA MET A 1 -49.16 -10.86 47.88
C MET A 1 -49.01 -9.39 47.53
N ALA A 2 -49.48 -9.00 46.33
CA ALA A 2 -49.47 -7.67 45.68
C ALA A 2 -48.07 -7.08 45.38
N HIS A 3 -47.53 -7.01 44.16
CA HIS A 3 -47.98 -6.51 42.84
C HIS A 3 -48.34 -5.02 42.79
N THR A 4 -47.38 -4.22 42.29
CA THR A 4 -47.52 -3.02 41.44
C THR A 4 -46.15 -2.81 40.75
N GLU A 5 -45.94 -3.20 39.49
CA GLU A 5 -46.06 -2.39 38.24
C GLU A 5 -45.48 -0.97 38.36
N SER A 6 -44.74 -0.34 37.44
CA SER A 6 -44.26 -0.57 36.07
C SER A 6 -43.70 0.80 35.63
N SER A 7 -42.49 0.89 35.05
CA SER A 7 -42.16 1.79 33.92
C SER A 7 -40.66 1.80 33.59
N LEU A 8 -40.22 0.73 32.91
CA LEU A 8 -38.96 0.72 32.17
C LEU A 8 -39.13 1.56 30.89
N HIS A 9 -38.50 2.73 30.85
CA HIS A 9 -38.42 3.58 29.66
C HIS A 9 -37.46 2.93 28.63
N GLN A 10 -37.99 2.01 27.82
CA GLN A 10 -37.30 1.45 26.66
C GLN A 10 -37.30 2.48 25.52
N LYS A 11 -36.13 3.01 25.18
CA LYS A 11 -35.92 3.74 23.92
C LYS A 11 -36.08 2.75 22.75
N LYS A 12 -37.24 2.80 22.09
CA LYS A 12 -37.50 2.14 20.81
C LYS A 12 -36.60 2.78 19.73
N TYR A 13 -35.68 2.00 19.19
CA TYR A 13 -35.09 2.29 17.88
C TYR A 13 -35.98 1.66 16.81
N PRO A 14 -36.28 2.35 15.70
CA PRO A 14 -37.12 1.81 14.63
C PRO A 14 -36.41 0.66 13.89
N PRO A 15 -37.17 -0.31 13.33
CA PRO A 15 -36.61 -1.46 12.64
C PRO A 15 -36.04 -1.08 11.27
N ASP A 16 -34.83 -1.56 11.00
CA ASP A 16 -34.15 -1.48 9.69
C ASP A 16 -34.91 -2.32 8.64
N SER A 17 -35.94 -1.75 8.03
CA SER A 17 -36.49 -2.22 6.76
C SER A 17 -35.77 -1.50 5.62
N ASN A 18 -34.70 -2.11 5.07
CA ASN A 18 -34.39 -2.08 3.64
C ASN A 18 -33.05 -2.81 3.36
N LEU A 19 -33.15 -4.13 3.28
CA LEU A 19 -32.22 -4.95 2.50
C LEU A 19 -32.96 -5.45 1.27
N LYS A 20 -32.36 -5.18 0.10
CA LYS A 20 -32.72 -5.58 -1.28
C LYS A 20 -33.39 -4.48 -2.10
N THR A 21 -32.58 -3.77 -2.90
CA THR A 21 -32.57 -3.77 -4.38
C THR A 21 -31.77 -2.57 -4.88
N ALA A 22 -30.47 -2.74 -5.07
CA ALA A 22 -29.64 -1.78 -5.83
C ALA A 22 -28.66 -2.55 -6.70
N ARG A 23 -29.21 -3.47 -7.48
CA ARG A 23 -28.51 -4.21 -8.52
C ARG A 23 -29.49 -4.35 -9.67
N GLU A 24 -29.67 -3.26 -10.43
CA GLU A 24 -30.30 -3.17 -11.76
C GLU A 24 -30.75 -1.71 -11.99
N SER A 25 -29.84 -0.89 -12.53
CA SER A 25 -30.17 0.35 -13.25
C SER A 25 -28.89 1.05 -13.72
N ARG A 26 -28.11 0.39 -14.57
CA ARG A 26 -27.09 1.05 -15.40
C ARG A 26 -27.09 0.50 -16.81
N THR A 27 -28.25 0.49 -17.44
CA THR A 27 -28.44 0.21 -18.87
C THR A 27 -29.64 1.00 -19.39
N SER A 28 -29.51 2.32 -19.54
CA SER A 28 -30.32 3.15 -20.46
C SER A 28 -30.04 4.64 -20.25
N ALA A 29 -29.02 5.18 -20.94
CA ALA A 29 -28.93 6.61 -21.25
C ALA A 29 -27.93 6.83 -22.39
N SER A 30 -28.31 6.27 -23.53
CA SER A 30 -27.78 6.61 -24.85
C SER A 30 -28.52 7.86 -25.34
N ARG A 31 -27.78 8.77 -26.00
CA ARG A 31 -28.23 9.95 -26.77
C ARG A 31 -28.63 11.20 -25.96
N ASN A 32 -27.67 12.12 -25.83
CA ASN A 32 -27.76 13.48 -26.38
C ASN A 32 -26.48 14.26 -26.05
N ARG A 33 -25.56 14.34 -27.03
CA ARG A 33 -24.49 15.35 -27.04
C ARG A 33 -24.85 16.39 -28.09
N PRO A 34 -24.77 17.70 -27.81
CA PRO A 34 -25.05 18.73 -28.80
C PRO A 34 -24.02 18.67 -29.93
N HIS A 35 -24.54 18.78 -31.16
CA HIS A 35 -23.80 18.76 -32.41
C HIS A 35 -22.85 19.97 -32.47
N ARG A 36 -21.55 19.72 -32.63
CA ARG A 36 -20.56 20.79 -32.90
C ARG A 36 -20.62 21.10 -34.40
N PRO A 37 -20.76 22.37 -34.83
CA PRO A 37 -20.77 22.71 -36.24
C PRO A 37 -19.41 22.38 -36.90
N PRO A 38 -19.39 22.06 -38.21
CA PRO A 38 -18.16 21.79 -38.93
C PRO A 38 -17.27 23.03 -38.94
N ARG A 39 -15.99 22.85 -38.58
CA ARG A 39 -14.98 23.90 -38.73
C ARG A 39 -14.82 24.22 -40.21
N ALA A 40 -15.01 25.49 -40.56
CA ALA A 40 -14.67 26.04 -41.87
C ALA A 40 -13.22 25.67 -42.23
N LEU A 41 -13.03 25.14 -43.43
CA LEU A 41 -11.73 24.93 -44.06
C LEU A 41 -11.15 26.31 -44.41
N PHE A 42 -10.41 26.91 -43.49
CA PHE A 42 -9.46 27.97 -43.84
C PHE A 42 -8.26 27.30 -44.50
N SER A 43 -8.14 27.50 -45.82
CA SER A 43 -6.93 27.20 -46.58
C SER A 43 -5.79 28.08 -46.06
N LEU A 44 -4.85 27.49 -45.33
CA LEU A 44 -3.59 28.14 -44.99
C LEU A 44 -2.67 28.14 -46.23
N PRO A 45 -1.99 29.26 -46.55
CA PRO A 45 -1.01 29.32 -47.64
C PRO A 45 0.21 28.42 -47.32
N PRO A 46 0.92 27.90 -48.35
CA PRO A 46 2.07 27.04 -48.16
C PRO A 46 3.24 27.84 -47.57
N GLY A 47 3.37 27.74 -46.25
CA GLY A 47 4.52 28.26 -45.51
C GLY A 47 5.78 27.47 -45.83
N HIS A 48 6.82 28.23 -46.15
CA HIS A 48 8.22 27.87 -46.30
C HIS A 48 8.64 26.64 -45.47
N LEU A 49 9.28 25.68 -46.14
CA LEU A 49 9.99 24.56 -45.50
C LEU A 49 11.24 25.10 -44.80
N ASP A 50 11.07 25.70 -43.63
CA ASP A 50 12.18 25.90 -42.70
C ASP A 50 12.58 24.54 -42.14
N SER A 51 13.56 23.95 -42.81
CA SER A 51 14.32 22.79 -42.38
C SER A 51 15.23 23.12 -41.19
N GLU A 52 14.68 23.75 -40.15
CA GLU A 52 15.31 23.68 -38.84
C GLU A 52 15.14 22.26 -38.33
N ARG A 53 16.20 21.46 -38.44
CA ARG A 53 16.37 20.25 -37.66
C ARG A 53 15.96 20.59 -36.23
N THR A 54 14.85 20.03 -35.78
CA THR A 54 14.43 20.11 -34.37
C THR A 54 15.56 19.50 -33.55
N LEU A 55 16.48 20.35 -33.07
CA LEU A 55 17.57 19.95 -32.19
C LEU A 55 16.90 19.27 -31.01
N VAL A 56 17.19 17.99 -30.90
CA VAL A 56 16.53 17.08 -30.02
C VAL A 56 17.02 17.37 -28.59
N LYS A 57 16.35 18.30 -27.90
CA LYS A 57 16.71 18.71 -26.53
C LYS A 57 16.47 17.56 -25.54
N MET A 58 17.50 17.13 -24.82
CA MET A 58 17.38 16.12 -23.77
C MET A 58 17.18 16.80 -22.41
N LYS A 59 16.23 16.31 -21.61
CA LYS A 59 15.94 16.89 -20.30
C LYS A 59 16.54 16.04 -19.19
N LEU A 60 17.13 16.66 -18.19
CA LEU A 60 17.59 16.01 -16.97
C LEU A 60 16.60 16.28 -15.84
N ASN A 61 15.94 15.24 -15.35
CA ASN A 61 15.13 15.31 -14.13
C ASN A 61 16.02 14.97 -12.94
N VAL A 62 16.55 16.00 -12.28
CA VAL A 62 17.48 15.86 -11.16
C VAL A 62 16.70 15.92 -9.85
N SER A 63 16.99 14.98 -8.95
CA SER A 63 16.40 14.92 -7.62
C SER A 63 17.49 14.98 -6.55
N TYR A 64 17.21 15.68 -5.45
CA TYR A 64 18.04 15.67 -4.24
C TYR A 64 17.29 15.02 -3.07
N PRO A 65 17.52 13.73 -2.80
CA PRO A 65 16.75 13.00 -1.80
C PRO A 65 16.88 13.52 -0.36
N ALA A 66 17.99 14.18 -0.02
CA ALA A 66 18.21 14.71 1.33
C ALA A 66 17.20 15.83 1.66
N ASN A 67 17.00 16.76 0.71
CA ASN A 67 16.08 17.89 0.86
C ASN A 67 14.67 17.59 0.32
N GLY A 68 14.49 16.53 -0.48
CA GLY A 68 13.21 16.18 -1.07
C GLY A 68 12.78 17.14 -2.20
N SER A 69 13.72 17.76 -2.86
CA SER A 69 13.55 18.67 -4.00
C SER A 69 13.84 17.96 -5.32
N GLN A 70 13.25 18.49 -6.40
CA GLN A 70 13.50 18.02 -7.77
C GLN A 70 13.41 19.20 -8.74
N LYS A 71 14.21 19.17 -9.80
CA LYS A 71 14.22 20.18 -10.85
C LYS A 71 14.45 19.53 -12.21
N LEU A 72 13.73 20.02 -13.21
CA LEU A 72 13.95 19.66 -14.60
C LEU A 72 14.90 20.69 -15.20
N ILE A 73 16.01 20.21 -15.75
CA ILE A 73 17.02 21.03 -16.42
C ILE A 73 17.02 20.62 -17.89
N GLU A 74 16.96 21.60 -18.78
CA GLU A 74 17.02 21.36 -20.23
C GLU A 74 18.46 21.55 -20.68
N ILE A 75 19.01 20.56 -21.39
CA ILE A 75 20.38 20.60 -21.91
C ILE A 75 20.36 20.30 -23.40
N ASP A 76 20.88 21.24 -24.16
CA ASP A 76 20.91 21.20 -25.62
C ASP A 76 22.27 20.77 -26.16
N ASP A 77 23.33 20.90 -25.36
CA ASP A 77 24.69 20.55 -25.77
C ASP A 77 24.98 19.06 -25.53
N ASP A 78 25.07 18.31 -26.62
CA ASP A 78 25.39 16.88 -26.62
C ASP A 78 26.73 16.57 -25.94
N ARG A 79 27.72 17.48 -25.97
CA ARG A 79 29.03 17.24 -25.36
C ARG A 79 28.93 17.07 -23.84
N LYS A 80 28.05 17.83 -23.21
CA LYS A 80 27.75 17.75 -21.77
C LYS A 80 27.08 16.44 -21.38
N LEU A 81 26.35 15.83 -22.31
CA LEU A 81 25.59 14.60 -22.10
C LEU A 81 26.43 13.33 -22.35
N ARG A 82 27.53 13.42 -23.11
CA ARG A 82 28.42 12.27 -23.43
C ARG A 82 28.85 11.44 -22.21
N PRO A 83 29.23 12.01 -21.05
CA PRO A 83 29.63 11.21 -19.88
C PRO A 83 28.52 10.31 -19.33
N PHE A 84 27.27 10.68 -19.59
CA PHE A 84 26.10 9.89 -19.18
C PHE A 84 25.73 8.82 -20.21
N MET A 85 26.31 8.81 -21.41
CA MET A 85 26.01 7.82 -22.44
C MET A 85 26.75 6.52 -22.19
N GLU A 86 26.15 5.41 -22.67
CA GLU A 86 26.69 4.04 -22.53
C GLU A 86 26.89 3.58 -21.08
N LYS A 87 26.32 4.33 -20.13
CA LYS A 87 26.27 3.94 -18.72
C LYS A 87 25.01 3.14 -18.44
N ARG A 88 25.09 2.28 -17.43
CA ARG A 88 23.91 1.53 -16.95
C ARG A 88 23.20 2.32 -15.86
N MET A 89 21.88 2.16 -15.77
CA MET A 89 21.12 2.58 -14.60
C MET A 89 21.76 2.06 -13.31
N GLY A 90 21.88 2.93 -12.31
CA GLY A 90 22.55 2.66 -11.03
C GLY A 90 24.01 3.12 -10.99
N THR A 91 24.62 3.44 -12.13
CA THR A 91 26.00 3.95 -12.19
C THR A 91 26.08 5.38 -11.68
N GLU A 92 27.16 5.68 -10.96
CA GLU A 92 27.51 7.03 -10.52
C GLU A 92 28.40 7.71 -11.58
N VAL A 93 28.07 8.97 -11.89
CA VAL A 93 28.70 9.78 -12.93
C VAL A 93 28.97 11.16 -12.34
N ALA A 94 30.16 11.69 -12.61
CA ALA A 94 30.53 13.04 -12.20
C ALA A 94 29.72 14.10 -12.97
N GLY A 95 29.30 15.13 -12.25
CA GLY A 95 28.50 16.24 -12.77
C GLY A 95 29.28 17.33 -13.48
N ASP A 96 30.61 17.28 -13.42
CA ASP A 96 31.50 18.38 -13.83
C ASP A 96 31.30 18.80 -15.31
N SER A 97 30.87 17.88 -16.17
CA SER A 97 30.65 18.16 -17.59
C SER A 97 29.34 18.90 -17.90
N LEU A 98 28.41 19.01 -16.95
CA LEU A 98 27.14 19.73 -17.16
C LEU A 98 27.31 21.26 -17.09
N GLY A 99 28.29 21.72 -16.32
CA GLY A 99 28.65 23.12 -16.13
C GLY A 99 29.33 23.34 -14.78
N ASP A 100 29.89 24.54 -14.59
CA ASP A 100 30.64 24.89 -13.38
C ASP A 100 29.78 24.82 -12.10
N GLU A 101 28.47 25.08 -12.20
CA GLU A 101 27.51 24.95 -11.10
C GLU A 101 27.41 23.51 -10.56
N PHE A 102 27.72 22.51 -11.40
CA PHE A 102 27.63 21.09 -11.06
C PHE A 102 28.99 20.50 -10.68
N LYS A 103 30.01 21.33 -10.50
CA LYS A 103 31.35 20.89 -10.11
C LYS A 103 31.34 20.21 -8.75
N GLY A 104 31.93 19.03 -8.69
CA GLY A 104 32.01 18.20 -7.48
C GLY A 104 30.73 17.44 -7.14
N TYR A 105 29.63 17.63 -7.90
CA TYR A 105 28.43 16.83 -7.75
C TYR A 105 28.61 15.44 -8.34
N VAL A 106 28.09 14.44 -7.64
CA VAL A 106 28.03 13.06 -8.16
C VAL A 106 26.57 12.67 -8.33
N PHE A 107 26.22 12.30 -9.55
CA PHE A 107 24.88 11.86 -9.92
C PHE A 107 24.84 10.35 -10.09
N ARG A 108 23.79 9.72 -9.57
CA ARG A 108 23.42 8.35 -9.89
C ARG A 108 22.30 8.33 -10.92
N ILE A 109 22.49 7.59 -12.01
CA ILE A 109 21.46 7.41 -13.02
C ILE A 109 20.34 6.52 -12.46
N THR A 110 19.14 7.05 -12.28
CA THR A 110 18.01 6.30 -11.70
C THR A 110 17.04 5.76 -12.73
N GLY A 111 17.12 6.22 -13.98
CA GLY A 111 16.29 5.75 -15.09
C GLY A 111 16.13 6.80 -16.17
N GLY A 112 15.12 6.64 -17.02
CA GLY A 112 14.79 7.62 -18.05
C GLY A 112 13.57 7.21 -18.86
N ASN A 113 13.07 8.18 -19.62
CA ASN A 113 12.00 8.00 -20.58
C ASN A 113 12.52 8.34 -21.97
N ASP A 114 12.16 7.54 -22.94
CA ASP A 114 12.53 7.72 -24.33
C ASP A 114 11.49 8.51 -25.13
N LYS A 115 11.88 8.89 -26.35
CA LYS A 115 11.09 9.75 -27.25
C LYS A 115 9.87 9.07 -27.85
N GLN A 116 9.95 7.77 -28.14
CA GLN A 116 8.92 7.05 -28.89
C GLN A 116 8.74 5.61 -28.42
N VAL A 117 7.61 5.01 -28.79
CA VAL A 117 7.20 3.66 -28.38
C VAL A 117 7.85 2.55 -29.24
N LEU A 118 8.22 2.84 -30.49
CA LEU A 118 8.87 1.90 -31.42
C LEU A 118 10.31 2.34 -31.70
N LEU A 119 11.23 1.94 -30.83
CA LEU A 119 12.66 2.04 -31.08
C LEU A 119 13.25 0.62 -31.18
N PRO A 120 14.26 0.38 -32.04
CA PRO A 120 14.79 -0.96 -32.29
C PRO A 120 15.44 -1.62 -31.07
N HIS A 121 15.93 -0.84 -30.10
CA HIS A 121 16.55 -1.35 -28.87
C HIS A 121 15.54 -1.71 -27.76
N ARG A 122 14.23 -1.59 -28.01
CA ARG A 122 13.19 -1.99 -27.04
C ARG A 122 12.88 -3.47 -27.15
N THR A 123 12.79 -4.13 -26.00
CA THR A 123 12.46 -5.56 -25.92
C THR A 123 11.08 -5.79 -25.33
N ARG A 124 10.35 -6.80 -25.81
CA ARG A 124 9.01 -7.15 -25.33
C ARG A 124 9.08 -8.24 -24.28
N LEU A 125 9.06 -7.85 -23.01
CA LEU A 125 9.14 -8.73 -21.84
C LEU A 125 7.74 -9.11 -21.32
N LEU A 126 7.60 -10.32 -20.78
CA LEU A 126 6.38 -10.77 -20.11
C LEU A 126 6.41 -10.36 -18.63
N LEU A 127 5.65 -9.32 -18.27
CA LEU A 127 5.67 -8.73 -16.93
C LEU A 127 4.51 -9.26 -16.08
N SER A 128 4.78 -9.59 -14.82
CA SER A 128 3.82 -9.93 -13.77
C SER A 128 3.72 -8.83 -12.69
N ASP A 129 2.91 -9.08 -11.66
CA ASP A 129 2.87 -8.21 -10.47
C ASP A 129 4.26 -8.08 -9.81
N GLY A 130 4.57 -6.89 -9.30
CA GLY A 130 5.86 -6.56 -8.69
C GLY A 130 6.98 -6.13 -9.64
N HIS A 131 6.89 -6.40 -10.96
CA HIS A 131 7.87 -5.88 -11.91
C HIS A 131 7.67 -4.38 -12.18
N SER A 132 8.77 -3.67 -12.45
CA SER A 132 8.73 -2.28 -12.91
C SER A 132 8.00 -2.15 -14.26
N CYS A 133 7.47 -0.95 -14.54
CA CYS A 133 6.78 -0.62 -15.80
C CYS A 133 5.45 -1.36 -16.06
N TYR A 134 4.95 -2.17 -15.12
CA TYR A 134 3.64 -2.81 -15.21
C TYR A 134 2.87 -2.77 -13.90
N ARG A 135 1.55 -2.57 -14.02
CA ARG A 135 0.60 -2.71 -12.92
C ARG A 135 -0.56 -3.59 -13.41
N PRO A 136 -0.69 -4.82 -12.90
CA PRO A 136 -1.75 -5.73 -13.33
C PRO A 136 -3.13 -5.18 -12.97
N ARG A 137 -4.15 -5.55 -13.77
CA ARG A 137 -5.56 -5.17 -13.52
C ARG A 137 -6.33 -6.31 -12.88
N ARG A 138 -5.89 -7.54 -13.08
CA ARG A 138 -6.40 -8.74 -12.42
C ARG A 138 -5.28 -9.48 -11.69
N THR A 139 -5.62 -10.14 -10.60
CA THR A 139 -4.69 -10.98 -9.85
C THR A 139 -4.18 -12.12 -10.73
N GLY A 140 -2.85 -12.31 -10.78
CA GLY A 140 -2.21 -13.33 -11.61
C GLY A 140 -2.06 -12.96 -13.10
N GLU A 141 -2.54 -11.78 -13.52
CA GLU A 141 -2.36 -11.32 -14.90
C GLU A 141 -0.87 -11.10 -15.21
N ARG A 142 -0.43 -11.65 -16.35
CA ARG A 142 0.87 -11.36 -16.95
C ARG A 142 0.66 -10.74 -18.32
N LYS A 143 1.39 -9.67 -18.63
CA LYS A 143 1.24 -8.97 -19.92
C LYS A 143 2.59 -8.71 -20.57
N ARG A 144 2.70 -9.08 -21.86
CA ARG A 144 3.88 -8.79 -22.66
C ARG A 144 3.90 -7.32 -23.07
N LYS A 145 4.85 -6.54 -22.54
CA LYS A 145 5.01 -5.10 -22.80
C LYS A 145 6.39 -4.79 -23.36
N SER A 146 6.45 -3.78 -24.23
CA SER A 146 7.70 -3.21 -24.73
C SER A 146 8.33 -2.34 -23.64
N VAL A 147 9.59 -2.63 -23.30
CA VAL A 147 10.38 -1.93 -22.28
C VAL A 147 11.73 -1.58 -22.88
N ARG A 148 12.28 -0.44 -22.48
CA ARG A 148 13.62 -0.01 -22.86
C ARG A 148 14.67 -0.65 -21.94
N GLY A 149 15.85 -0.94 -22.49
CA GLY A 149 16.98 -1.47 -21.71
C GLY A 149 17.55 -0.47 -20.70
N ALA A 150 18.46 -0.95 -19.85
CA ALA A 150 19.07 -0.16 -18.78
C ALA A 150 20.24 0.74 -19.22
N ILE A 151 20.65 0.67 -20.49
CA ILE A 151 21.75 1.47 -21.04
C ILE A 151 21.21 2.82 -21.52
N THR A 152 21.89 3.89 -21.12
CA THR A 152 21.57 5.26 -21.50
C THR A 152 22.10 5.60 -22.89
N GLY A 153 21.30 6.34 -23.66
CA GLY A 153 21.64 6.80 -25.01
C GLY A 153 20.96 8.14 -25.32
N LEU A 154 21.39 8.79 -26.41
CA LEU A 154 20.91 10.12 -26.84
C LEU A 154 19.45 10.14 -27.33
N ASP A 155 18.92 8.96 -27.59
CA ASP A 155 17.54 8.71 -27.99
C ASP A 155 16.56 8.76 -26.80
N LEU A 156 17.05 9.00 -25.57
CA LEU A 156 16.24 9.36 -24.41
C LEU A 156 15.66 10.78 -24.55
N SER A 157 14.41 10.98 -24.12
CA SER A 157 13.82 12.32 -23.94
C SER A 157 14.26 12.92 -22.61
N VAL A 158 14.17 12.10 -21.56
CA VAL A 158 14.39 12.52 -20.18
C VAL A 158 15.28 11.49 -19.51
N LEU A 159 16.35 11.96 -18.88
CA LEU A 159 17.18 11.16 -17.99
C LEU A 159 16.86 11.53 -16.54
N ALA A 160 16.60 10.53 -15.71
CA ALA A 160 16.38 10.71 -14.29
C ALA A 160 17.69 10.53 -13.53
N LEU A 161 18.07 11.55 -12.77
CA LEU A 161 19.30 11.59 -11.98
C LEU A 161 18.97 11.83 -10.50
N SER A 162 19.75 11.20 -9.62
CA SER A 162 19.70 11.44 -8.17
C SER A 162 21.07 11.92 -7.72
N ILE A 163 21.12 13.04 -7.00
CA ILE A 163 22.36 13.49 -6.37
C ILE A 163 22.71 12.53 -5.22
N VAL A 164 23.94 12.02 -5.23
CA VAL A 164 24.50 11.17 -4.16
C VAL A 164 25.44 11.98 -3.29
N LYS A 165 26.31 12.78 -3.91
CA LYS A 165 27.23 13.69 -3.23
C LYS A 165 26.98 15.12 -3.69
N GLN A 166 26.84 16.03 -2.74
CA GLN A 166 26.73 17.47 -2.99
C GLN A 166 28.11 18.02 -3.38
N GLY A 167 28.13 18.89 -4.41
CA GLY A 167 29.32 19.62 -4.84
C GLY A 167 29.53 20.91 -4.07
N GLU A 168 30.40 21.77 -4.59
CA GLU A 168 30.83 23.00 -3.91
C GLU A 168 29.80 24.13 -4.01
N GLY A 169 29.20 24.32 -5.18
CA GLY A 169 28.19 25.36 -5.41
C GLY A 169 26.77 24.92 -5.06
N GLU A 170 25.90 25.81 -4.60
CA GLU A 170 24.48 25.50 -4.40
C GLU A 170 23.68 25.65 -5.69
N LEU A 171 22.76 24.71 -5.94
CA LEU A 171 21.89 24.69 -7.10
C LEU A 171 20.52 25.30 -6.78
N PRO A 172 20.09 26.37 -7.48
CA PRO A 172 18.85 27.06 -7.17
C PRO A 172 17.65 26.15 -7.43
N GLY A 173 16.77 26.02 -6.42
CA GLY A 173 15.59 25.16 -6.46
C GLY A 173 15.86 23.66 -6.27
N LEU A 174 17.12 23.26 -6.04
CA LEU A 174 17.51 21.89 -5.69
C LEU A 174 18.10 21.84 -4.28
N THR A 175 19.30 22.39 -4.07
CA THR A 175 19.96 22.32 -2.75
C THR A 175 19.49 23.42 -1.81
N ASP A 176 19.06 24.56 -2.33
CA ASP A 176 18.56 25.69 -1.56
C ASP A 176 17.24 25.37 -0.82
N VAL A 177 16.29 24.72 -1.50
CA VAL A 177 14.96 24.47 -0.92
C VAL A 177 14.91 23.14 -0.18
N VAL A 178 14.49 23.17 1.08
CA VAL A 178 14.24 21.98 1.91
C VAL A 178 12.74 21.72 2.03
N ASN A 179 12.26 20.63 1.43
CA ASN A 179 10.87 20.22 1.51
C ASN A 179 10.64 19.29 2.72
N PRO A 180 9.81 19.68 3.70
CA PRO A 180 9.56 18.84 4.86
C PRO A 180 8.77 17.58 4.50
N LYS A 181 9.07 16.47 5.20
CA LYS A 181 8.33 15.22 5.04
C LYS A 181 6.87 15.41 5.44
N ARG A 182 5.96 15.22 4.48
CA ARG A 182 4.51 15.45 4.65
C ARG A 182 3.86 14.62 5.77
N LEU A 183 4.34 13.40 6.03
CA LEU A 183 3.72 12.47 6.96
C LEU A 183 4.73 11.95 7.98
N GLY A 184 4.34 11.95 9.25
CA GLY A 184 5.09 11.34 10.33
C GLY A 184 4.83 9.83 10.50
N PRO A 185 5.56 9.17 11.41
CA PRO A 185 5.36 7.76 11.73
C PRO A 185 3.98 7.45 12.32
N LYS A 186 3.33 6.38 11.84
CA LYS A 186 1.99 5.93 12.32
C LYS A 186 2.03 4.74 13.30
N ARG A 187 3.08 3.92 13.23
CA ARG A 187 3.20 2.68 14.02
C ARG A 187 3.89 2.99 15.34
N ALA A 188 3.38 2.44 16.46
CA ALA A 188 3.92 2.71 17.80
C ALA A 188 5.44 2.50 17.89
N THR A 189 5.98 1.41 17.30
CA THR A 189 7.42 1.13 17.30
C THR A 189 8.23 2.13 16.46
N LYS A 190 7.68 2.62 15.34
CA LYS A 190 8.34 3.64 14.52
C LYS A 190 8.34 5.01 15.21
N ILE A 191 7.29 5.34 15.95
CA ILE A 191 7.24 6.59 16.72
C ILE A 191 8.30 6.54 17.84
N ARG A 192 8.43 5.39 18.53
CA ARG A 192 9.49 5.20 19.55
C ARG A 192 10.89 5.38 18.97
N SER A 193 11.20 4.66 17.89
CA SER A 193 12.51 4.78 17.22
C SER A 193 12.78 6.19 16.68
N PHE A 194 11.75 6.91 16.23
CA PHE A 194 11.92 8.25 15.69
C PHE A 194 12.30 9.29 16.76
N PHE A 195 11.74 9.17 17.97
CA PHE A 195 12.01 10.08 19.08
C PHE A 195 13.00 9.51 20.12
N GLY A 196 13.60 8.34 19.86
CA GLY A 196 14.49 7.67 20.82
C GLY A 196 13.81 7.29 22.14
N LEU A 197 12.49 7.01 22.13
CA LEU A 197 11.72 6.75 23.35
C LEU A 197 11.91 5.32 23.85
N ASP A 198 11.80 5.18 25.16
CA ASP A 198 11.80 3.91 25.84
C ASP A 198 10.47 3.15 25.70
N LYS A 199 10.51 1.87 26.05
CA LYS A 199 9.31 1.01 26.02
C LYS A 199 8.26 1.45 27.05
N LYS A 200 8.69 2.09 28.14
CA LYS A 200 7.84 2.58 29.24
C LYS A 200 7.07 3.85 28.85
N ASP A 201 7.60 4.63 27.90
CA ASP A 201 7.02 5.91 27.52
C ASP A 201 5.69 5.76 26.76
N ASP A 202 4.77 6.68 27.05
CA ASP A 202 3.48 6.76 26.37
C ASP A 202 3.61 7.46 25.02
N VAL A 203 3.64 6.64 23.98
CA VAL A 203 3.72 7.03 22.56
C VAL A 203 2.57 7.95 22.12
N ARG A 204 1.43 7.98 22.84
CA ARG A 204 0.27 8.82 22.47
C ARG A 204 0.56 10.30 22.52
N LYS A 205 1.45 10.73 23.42
CA LYS A 205 1.81 12.14 23.61
C LYS A 205 2.72 12.65 22.49
N PHE A 206 3.53 11.76 21.92
CA PHE A 206 4.55 12.08 20.91
C PHE A 206 4.06 11.94 19.45
N VAL A 207 2.74 11.83 19.22
CA VAL A 207 2.22 11.73 17.85
C VAL A 207 2.27 13.10 17.17
N ILE A 208 2.99 13.19 16.05
CA ILE A 208 3.04 14.40 15.22
C ILE A 208 1.62 14.74 14.74
N ARG A 209 1.18 15.95 15.05
CA ARG A 209 -0.12 16.49 14.65
C ARG A 209 0.07 17.47 13.50
N ARG A 210 -0.90 17.51 12.60
CA ARG A 210 -0.97 18.49 11.52
C ARG A 210 -2.07 19.50 11.84
N THR A 211 -1.73 20.79 11.87
CA THR A 211 -2.71 21.88 11.85
C THR A 211 -3.39 21.92 10.49
N VAL A 212 -4.72 21.99 10.49
CA VAL A 212 -5.53 22.10 9.28
C VAL A 212 -6.30 23.40 9.37
N THR A 213 -5.98 24.33 8.47
CA THR A 213 -6.74 25.55 8.18
C THR A 213 -7.87 25.18 7.22
N PRO A 214 -9.13 25.13 7.66
CA PRO A 214 -10.26 24.87 6.78
C PRO A 214 -10.46 26.04 5.79
N LYS A 215 -10.71 25.73 4.52
CA LYS A 215 -10.88 26.72 3.42
C LYS A 215 -12.18 27.54 3.48
N GLY A 216 -12.88 27.56 4.61
CA GLY A 216 -14.15 28.29 4.74
C GLY A 216 -13.97 29.46 5.69
N GLU A 217 -14.46 30.63 5.29
CA GLU A 217 -14.47 31.84 6.13
C GLU A 217 -15.11 31.54 7.50
N GLY A 218 -14.41 31.89 8.57
CA GLY A 218 -14.87 31.72 9.96
C GLY A 218 -14.65 30.34 10.61
N LYS A 219 -14.09 29.34 9.91
CA LYS A 219 -13.83 28.02 10.52
C LYS A 219 -12.51 28.00 11.30
N LYS A 220 -12.58 27.63 12.58
CA LYS A 220 -11.42 27.53 13.47
C LYS A 220 -10.42 26.47 13.01
N GLU A 221 -9.15 26.75 13.21
CA GLU A 221 -8.07 25.80 13.00
C GLU A 221 -8.20 24.62 13.94
N TYR A 222 -7.90 23.42 13.45
CA TYR A 222 -7.90 22.22 14.28
C TYR A 222 -6.76 21.29 13.92
N THR A 223 -6.32 20.50 14.90
CA THR A 223 -5.19 19.59 14.73
C THR A 223 -5.67 18.17 14.45
N LYS A 224 -5.13 17.55 13.40
CA LYS A 224 -5.35 16.13 13.09
C LYS A 224 -4.14 15.30 13.47
N ALA A 225 -4.38 14.14 14.07
CA ALA A 225 -3.36 13.14 14.37
C ALA A 225 -3.70 11.79 13.73
N PRO A 226 -2.71 11.03 13.25
CA PRO A 226 -2.95 9.68 12.77
C PRO A 226 -3.31 8.74 13.92
N LYS A 227 -4.26 7.81 13.69
CA LYS A 227 -4.52 6.70 14.61
C LYS A 227 -3.29 5.82 14.72
N ILE A 228 -2.75 5.68 15.93
CA ILE A 228 -1.57 4.87 16.20
C ILE A 228 -1.88 3.39 15.95
N GLN A 229 -1.06 2.76 15.11
CA GLN A 229 -1.17 1.33 14.83
C GLN A 229 -0.26 0.52 15.76
N ARG A 230 -0.72 -0.69 16.12
CA ARG A 230 0.01 -1.67 16.94
C ARG A 230 0.30 -1.22 18.38
N LEU A 231 -0.42 -0.22 18.88
CA LEU A 231 -0.42 0.14 20.29
C LEU A 231 -1.00 -0.99 21.15
N VAL A 232 -0.49 -1.15 22.37
CA VAL A 232 -1.12 -2.02 23.37
C VAL A 232 -2.29 -1.27 23.98
N THR A 233 -3.51 -1.80 23.82
CA THR A 233 -4.74 -1.20 24.35
C THR A 233 -5.43 -2.17 25.31
N PRO A 234 -6.23 -1.68 26.28
CA PRO A 234 -7.00 -2.54 27.19
C PRO A 234 -7.87 -3.55 26.43
N GLN A 235 -8.49 -3.13 25.33
CA GLN A 235 -9.29 -4.00 24.46
C GLN A 235 -8.45 -5.14 23.84
N ARG A 236 -7.19 -4.88 23.44
CA ARG A 236 -6.30 -5.92 22.92
C ARG A 236 -5.92 -6.93 24.02
N LEU A 237 -5.70 -6.46 25.25
CA LEU A 237 -5.43 -7.32 26.41
C LEU A 237 -6.67 -8.15 26.77
N GLN A 238 -7.86 -7.56 26.74
CA GLN A 238 -9.13 -8.27 26.95
C GLN A 238 -9.34 -9.35 25.90
N ARG A 239 -9.16 -9.05 24.60
CA ARG A 239 -9.23 -10.06 23.52
C ARG A 239 -8.22 -11.18 23.70
N LYS A 240 -7.01 -10.89 24.22
CA LYS A 240 -6.01 -11.90 24.55
C LYS A 240 -6.48 -12.79 25.70
N ARG A 241 -6.95 -12.20 26.81
CA ARG A 241 -7.50 -12.93 27.96
C ARG A 241 -8.68 -13.82 27.56
N HIS A 242 -9.63 -13.27 26.81
CA HIS A 242 -10.80 -14.00 26.31
C HIS A 242 -10.40 -15.22 25.46
N ARG A 243 -9.44 -15.06 24.54
CA ARG A 243 -8.92 -16.17 23.73
C ARG A 243 -8.33 -17.29 24.59
N MET A 244 -7.55 -16.94 25.61
CA MET A 244 -6.98 -17.92 26.53
C MET A 244 -8.06 -18.62 27.36
N ALA A 245 -9.06 -17.87 27.86
CA ALA A 245 -10.20 -18.42 28.58
C ALA A 245 -11.01 -19.40 27.73
N LEU A 246 -11.25 -19.08 26.45
CA LEU A 246 -11.93 -20.00 25.53
C LEU A 246 -11.14 -21.29 25.28
N LYS A 247 -9.81 -21.21 25.16
CA LYS A 247 -8.98 -22.41 25.02
C LYS A 247 -9.08 -23.30 26.25
N ARG A 248 -9.03 -22.70 27.45
CA ARG A 248 -9.16 -23.40 28.72
C ARG A 248 -10.54 -24.06 28.84
N ARG A 249 -11.62 -23.31 28.60
CA ARG A 249 -13.00 -23.82 28.63
C ARG A 249 -13.22 -24.99 27.68
N ARG A 250 -12.68 -24.91 26.44
CA ARG A 250 -12.77 -26.03 25.48
C ARG A 250 -12.03 -27.27 25.97
N SER A 251 -10.85 -27.09 26.57
CA SER A 251 -10.10 -28.21 27.15
C SER A 251 -10.82 -28.83 28.34
N GLU A 252 -11.39 -28.02 29.24
CA GLU A 252 -12.17 -28.47 30.39
C GLU A 252 -13.41 -29.23 29.93
N ALA A 253 -14.21 -28.68 29.02
CA ALA A 253 -15.39 -29.35 28.47
C ALA A 253 -15.05 -30.69 27.78
N SER A 254 -13.92 -30.75 27.05
CA SER A 254 -13.47 -32.00 26.45
C SER A 254 -13.05 -33.04 27.48
N LYS A 255 -12.43 -32.63 28.59
CA LYS A 255 -12.06 -33.53 29.70
C LYS A 255 -13.30 -34.02 30.43
N GLU A 256 -14.27 -33.13 30.70
CA GLU A 256 -15.54 -33.47 31.33
C GLU A 256 -16.32 -34.48 30.49
N ALA A 257 -16.47 -34.25 29.17
CA ALA A 257 -17.13 -35.18 28.26
C ALA A 257 -16.43 -36.55 28.19
N ALA A 258 -15.09 -36.57 28.18
CA ALA A 258 -14.33 -37.81 28.21
C ALA A 258 -14.53 -38.58 29.53
N ASN A 259 -14.53 -37.87 30.66
CA ASN A 259 -14.78 -38.47 31.97
C ASN A 259 -16.21 -39.00 32.10
N GLU A 260 -17.20 -38.27 31.59
CA GLU A 260 -18.61 -38.69 31.56
C GLU A 260 -18.78 -39.94 30.70
N TYR A 261 -18.18 -39.96 29.51
CA TYR A 261 -18.17 -41.13 28.63
C TYR A 261 -17.47 -42.33 29.29
N ALA A 262 -16.34 -42.13 29.96
CA ALA A 262 -15.64 -43.19 30.68
C ALA A 262 -16.49 -43.80 31.80
N LYS A 263 -17.22 -42.97 32.56
CA LYS A 263 -18.18 -43.44 33.58
C LYS A 263 -19.30 -44.28 32.96
N MET A 264 -19.89 -43.80 31.85
CA MET A 264 -20.93 -44.53 31.11
C MET A 264 -20.43 -45.85 30.53
N LEU A 265 -19.18 -45.90 30.09
CA LEU A 265 -18.57 -47.13 29.57
C LEU A 265 -18.33 -48.13 30.71
N ALA A 266 -17.85 -47.67 31.86
CA ALA A 266 -17.63 -48.51 33.03
C ALA A 266 -18.93 -49.17 33.54
N SER A 267 -20.05 -48.45 33.60
CA SER A 267 -21.35 -49.02 33.98
C SER A 267 -21.82 -50.08 32.99
N ARG A 268 -21.74 -49.82 31.68
CA ARG A 268 -22.10 -50.81 30.64
C ARG A 268 -21.26 -52.07 30.69
N VAL A 269 -19.94 -51.94 30.88
CA VAL A 269 -19.05 -53.10 31.02
C VAL A 269 -19.39 -53.92 32.27
N HIS A 270 -19.73 -53.25 33.38
CA HIS A 270 -20.16 -53.95 34.60
C HIS A 270 -21.48 -54.70 34.39
N GLU A 271 -22.47 -54.08 33.74
CA GLU A 271 -23.74 -54.72 33.39
C GLU A 271 -23.56 -55.94 32.46
N GLU A 272 -22.71 -55.83 31.43
CA GLU A 272 -22.42 -56.96 30.53
C GLU A 272 -21.70 -58.10 31.25
N LYS A 273 -20.73 -57.79 32.12
CA LYS A 273 -20.06 -58.80 32.95
C LYS A 273 -21.07 -59.51 33.86
N ALA A 274 -21.95 -58.76 34.54
CA ALA A 274 -23.00 -59.33 35.38
C ALA A 274 -23.94 -60.26 34.59
N LYS A 275 -24.38 -59.85 33.39
CA LYS A 275 -25.19 -60.69 32.48
C LYS A 275 -24.45 -61.97 32.08
N ARG A 276 -23.17 -61.87 31.74
CA ARG A 276 -22.33 -63.03 31.37
C ARG A 276 -22.15 -64.00 32.53
N ASP A 277 -21.92 -63.48 33.73
CA ASP A 277 -21.77 -64.30 34.94
C ASP A 277 -23.09 -64.97 35.32
N GLU A 278 -24.22 -64.29 35.16
CA GLU A 278 -25.54 -64.89 35.35
C GLU A 278 -25.82 -66.02 34.35
N LEU A 279 -25.52 -65.80 33.06
CA LEU A 279 -25.62 -66.86 32.05
C LEU A 279 -24.72 -68.06 32.38
N ARG A 280 -23.49 -67.82 32.86
CA ARG A 280 -22.57 -68.88 33.29
C ARG A 280 -23.14 -69.66 34.47
N LYS A 281 -23.71 -68.98 35.47
CA LYS A 281 -24.39 -69.63 36.62
C LYS A 281 -25.56 -70.49 36.15
N ARG A 282 -26.42 -69.97 35.25
CA ARG A 282 -27.55 -70.72 34.68
C ARG A 282 -27.09 -71.98 33.93
N ARG A 283 -26.03 -71.90 33.12
CA ARG A 283 -25.43 -73.06 32.42
C ARG A 283 -24.82 -74.07 33.39
N ALA A 284 -24.15 -73.62 34.45
CA ALA A 284 -23.59 -74.51 35.47
C ALA A 284 -24.69 -75.26 36.24
N SER A 285 -25.81 -74.59 36.55
CA SER A 285 -26.96 -75.25 37.19
C SER A 285 -27.68 -76.25 36.28
N SER A 286 -27.68 -76.06 34.96
CA SER A 286 -28.30 -77.00 34.02
C SER A 286 -27.46 -78.26 33.77
N MET A 287 -26.15 -78.20 34.01
CA MET A 287 -25.21 -79.34 33.87
C MET A 287 -25.13 -80.22 35.12
N ARG A 288 -25.81 -79.86 36.21
CA ARG A 288 -25.76 -80.55 37.52
C ARG A 288 -26.96 -81.48 37.73
N LYS A 289 -27.36 -82.20 36.68
CA LYS A 289 -28.38 -83.25 36.70
C LYS A 289 -27.77 -84.58 36.31
#